data_AF-M1P6F3-F1
#
_entry.id   AF-M1P6F3-F1
#
_cell.length_a   1.000
_cell.length_b   1.000
_cell.length_c   1.000
_cell.angle_alpha   90.00
_cell.angle_beta   90.00
_cell.angle_gamma   90.00
#
_symmetry.space_group_name_H-M   'P 1'
#
loop_
_entity.id
_entity.type
_entity.pdbx_description
1 polymer ?
#
loop_
_entity_poly.entity_id
_entity_poly.type
_entity_poly.pdbx_seq_one_letter_code
_entity_poly.pdbx_strand_id
1 'polypeptide(L)'
;MKKTILYLLVLSVGITTGYSSAVILRHQHAIVTNKREKQFQIRIEEYQPSCAELENKNKPSVTTKGADYFFVATRKNDFIVFGLNVEGGAPPLTFWWSAELKDALEQACNL
;
A
#
# COMPACT_ATOMS: atom_id res chain seq x y z
N MET A 1 20.40 -4.14 -56.97
CA MET A 1 20.90 -4.47 -55.62
C MET A 1 20.87 -3.31 -54.61
N LYS A 2 20.14 -2.19 -54.83
CA LYS A 2 20.08 -1.06 -53.87
C LYS A 2 18.81 -0.99 -53.00
N LYS A 3 17.75 -1.76 -53.32
CA LYS A 3 16.45 -1.67 -52.62
C LYS A 3 16.32 -2.58 -51.38
N THR A 4 17.18 -3.60 -51.24
CA THR A 4 17.10 -4.59 -50.16
C THR A 4 17.72 -4.10 -48.85
N ILE A 5 18.66 -3.15 -48.91
CA ILE A 5 19.34 -2.58 -47.73
C ILE A 5 18.41 -1.64 -46.94
N LEU A 6 17.45 -1.00 -47.61
CA LEU A 6 16.53 -0.04 -46.98
C LEU A 6 15.50 -0.72 -46.07
N TYR A 7 15.09 -1.97 -46.36
CA TYR A 7 14.12 -2.71 -45.55
C TYR A 7 14.70 -3.22 -44.22
N LEU A 8 15.99 -3.56 -44.19
CA LEU A 8 16.68 -4.01 -42.97
C LEU A 8 16.88 -2.87 -41.95
N LEU A 9 16.97 -1.63 -42.41
CA LEU A 9 17.07 -0.44 -41.55
C LEU A 9 15.73 -0.02 -40.91
N VAL A 10 14.59 -0.29 -41.57
CA VAL A 10 13.27 0.05 -41.02
C VAL A 10 12.82 -0.96 -39.96
N LEU A 11 13.19 -2.23 -40.10
CA LEU A 11 12.89 -3.28 -39.12
C LEU A 11 13.67 -3.14 -37.80
N SER A 12 14.89 -2.58 -37.81
CA SER A 12 15.67 -2.39 -36.58
C SER A 12 15.19 -1.21 -35.73
N VAL A 13 14.55 -0.21 -36.33
CA VAL A 13 13.97 0.95 -35.59
C VAL A 13 12.64 0.60 -34.92
N GLY A 14 11.87 -0.34 -35.49
CA GLY A 14 10.62 -0.82 -34.88
C GLY A 14 10.82 -1.67 -33.61
N ILE A 15 11.94 -2.40 -33.52
CA ILE A 15 12.20 -3.31 -32.40
C ILE A 15 12.78 -2.54 -31.20
N THR A 16 13.61 -1.52 -31.41
CA THR A 16 14.20 -0.73 -30.30
C THR A 16 13.21 0.19 -29.61
N THR A 17 12.19 0.69 -30.33
CA THR A 17 11.14 1.54 -29.76
C THR A 17 10.19 0.76 -28.84
N GLY A 18 9.76 -0.45 -29.23
CA GLY A 18 8.86 -1.28 -28.41
C GLY A 18 9.47 -1.75 -27.08
N TYR A 19 10.74 -2.16 -27.08
CA TYR A 19 11.45 -2.56 -25.86
C TYR A 19 11.68 -1.38 -24.90
N SER A 20 12.05 -0.22 -25.44
CA SER A 20 12.32 0.97 -24.61
C SER A 20 11.04 1.47 -23.92
N SER A 21 9.91 1.46 -24.63
CA SER A 21 8.61 1.82 -24.04
C SER A 21 8.18 0.85 -22.94
N ALA A 22 8.37 -0.46 -23.13
CA ALA A 22 8.00 -1.46 -22.13
C ALA A 22 8.85 -1.35 -20.84
N VAL A 23 10.15 -1.05 -20.96
CA VAL A 23 11.03 -0.86 -19.79
C VAL A 23 10.66 0.41 -19.02
N ILE A 24 10.39 1.51 -19.71
CA ILE A 24 9.96 2.78 -19.08
C ILE A 24 8.61 2.60 -18.38
N LEU A 25 7.63 1.96 -19.03
CA LEU A 25 6.32 1.65 -18.43
C LEU A 25 6.44 0.79 -17.17
N ARG A 26 7.30 -0.25 -17.18
CA ARG A 26 7.56 -1.08 -16.00
C ARG A 26 8.20 -0.29 -14.87
N HIS A 27 9.16 0.58 -15.19
CA HIS A 27 9.83 1.39 -14.17
C HIS A 27 8.88 2.43 -13.56
N GLN A 28 8.06 3.09 -14.39
CA GLN A 28 7.01 3.99 -13.92
C GLN A 28 5.98 3.27 -13.06
N HIS A 29 5.52 2.08 -13.46
CA HIS A 29 4.65 1.23 -12.63
C HIS A 29 5.31 0.87 -11.30
N ALA A 30 6.59 0.48 -11.29
CA ALA A 30 7.30 0.14 -10.07
C ALA A 30 7.44 1.34 -9.10
N ILE A 31 7.73 2.54 -9.62
CA ILE A 31 7.81 3.77 -8.81
C ILE A 31 6.43 4.13 -8.24
N VAL A 32 5.38 4.07 -9.05
CA VAL A 32 4.00 4.37 -8.62
C VAL A 32 3.53 3.38 -7.55
N THR A 33 3.80 2.08 -7.74
CA THR A 33 3.48 1.04 -6.74
C THR A 33 4.20 1.30 -5.42
N ASN A 34 5.51 1.58 -5.45
CA ASN A 34 6.29 1.86 -4.24
C ASN A 34 5.78 3.13 -3.51
N LYS A 35 5.40 4.18 -4.26
CA LYS A 35 4.79 5.37 -3.67
C LYS A 35 3.45 5.06 -3.01
N ARG A 36 2.57 4.30 -3.68
CA ARG A 36 1.25 3.91 -3.16
C ARG A 36 1.37 3.04 -1.91
N GLU A 37 2.25 2.05 -1.93
CA GLU A 37 2.56 1.19 -0.79
C GLU A 37 3.07 2.01 0.41
N LYS A 38 4.03 2.91 0.18
CA LYS A 38 4.57 3.77 1.24
C LYS A 38 3.52 4.71 1.82
N GLN A 39 2.69 5.33 0.97
CA GLN A 39 1.59 6.17 1.42
C GLN A 39 0.55 5.38 2.22
N PHE A 40 0.30 4.13 1.83
CA PHE A 40 -0.61 3.26 2.57
C PHE A 40 -0.03 2.86 3.93
N GLN A 41 1.24 2.45 3.98
CA GLN A 41 1.95 2.16 5.22
C GLN A 41 1.84 3.33 6.23
N ILE A 42 2.15 4.55 5.79
CA ILE A 42 2.08 5.75 6.63
C ILE A 42 0.66 5.92 7.21
N ARG A 43 -0.39 5.77 6.41
CA ARG A 43 -1.78 5.90 6.90
C ARG A 43 -2.15 4.85 7.94
N ILE A 44 -1.62 3.63 7.83
CA ILE A 44 -1.85 2.60 8.85
C ILE A 44 -1.07 2.95 10.12
N GLU A 45 0.21 3.31 10.01
CA GLU A 45 1.07 3.71 11.16
C GLU A 45 0.54 4.96 11.90
N GLU A 46 -0.02 5.92 11.18
CA GLU A 46 -0.62 7.13 11.74
C GLU A 46 -2.07 6.94 12.21
N TYR A 47 -2.67 5.77 11.99
CA TYR A 47 -4.01 5.48 12.49
C TYR A 47 -3.99 5.44 14.02
N GLN A 48 -4.68 6.39 14.64
CA GLN A 48 -4.87 6.46 16.08
C GLN A 48 -6.18 5.74 16.45
N PRO A 49 -6.14 4.54 17.05
CA PRO A 49 -7.35 3.88 17.53
C PRO A 49 -8.00 4.71 18.63
N SER A 50 -9.33 4.73 18.64
CA SER A 50 -10.09 5.34 19.72
C SER A 50 -10.01 4.53 21.02
N CYS A 51 -10.31 5.17 22.15
CA CYS A 51 -10.41 4.49 23.45
C CYS A 51 -11.34 3.27 23.37
N ALA A 52 -12.52 3.41 22.72
CA ALA A 52 -13.48 2.31 22.56
C ALA A 52 -12.92 1.13 21.75
N GLU A 53 -12.08 1.38 20.74
CA GLU A 53 -11.43 0.31 19.97
C GLU A 53 -10.34 -0.39 20.79
N LEU A 54 -9.59 0.35 21.62
CA LEU A 54 -8.54 -0.19 22.48
C LEU A 54 -9.10 -0.98 23.68
N GLU A 55 -10.20 -0.53 24.26
CA GLU A 55 -10.84 -1.20 25.39
C GLU A 55 -11.60 -2.48 25.00
N ASN A 56 -11.82 -2.72 23.70
CA ASN A 56 -12.61 -3.83 23.19
C ASN A 56 -11.84 -5.17 23.24
N LYS A 57 -11.60 -5.66 24.45
CA LYS A 57 -10.84 -6.87 24.72
C LYS A 57 -11.49 -8.08 24.04
N ASN A 58 -10.70 -8.78 23.22
CA ASN A 58 -11.08 -10.01 22.49
C ASN A 58 -12.08 -9.84 21.34
N LYS A 59 -12.39 -8.60 20.93
CA LYS A 59 -13.24 -8.37 19.75
C LYS A 59 -12.60 -7.31 18.86
N PRO A 60 -11.97 -7.72 17.75
CA PRO A 60 -11.41 -6.77 16.81
C PRO A 60 -12.47 -5.78 16.34
N SER A 61 -12.12 -4.49 16.33
CA SER A 61 -12.94 -3.46 15.68
C SER A 61 -12.56 -3.33 14.21
N VAL A 62 -13.49 -2.83 13.41
CA VAL A 62 -13.22 -2.46 12.02
C VAL A 62 -13.75 -1.05 11.78
N THR A 63 -12.87 -0.18 11.32
CA THR A 63 -13.18 1.19 10.91
C THR A 63 -12.81 1.36 9.44
N THR A 64 -13.62 2.08 8.67
CA THR A 64 -13.36 2.33 7.23
C THR A 64 -13.16 3.82 6.98
N LYS A 65 -12.12 4.18 6.23
CA LYS A 65 -11.89 5.56 5.75
C LYS A 65 -11.52 5.51 4.26
N GLY A 66 -12.45 5.95 3.41
CA GLY A 66 -12.28 5.83 1.96
C GLY A 66 -12.15 4.36 1.53
N ALA A 67 -11.06 4.03 0.85
CA ALA A 67 -10.74 2.66 0.41
C ALA A 67 -9.94 1.84 1.45
N ASP A 68 -9.62 2.43 2.61
CA ASP A 68 -8.85 1.79 3.67
C ASP A 68 -9.75 1.21 4.76
N TYR A 69 -9.46 -0.02 5.16
CA TYR A 69 -10.04 -0.72 6.29
C TYR A 69 -8.98 -0.84 7.38
N PHE A 70 -9.33 -0.45 8.60
CA PHE A 70 -8.49 -0.50 9.80
C PHE A 70 -9.09 -1.50 10.77
N PHE A 71 -8.37 -2.59 11.01
CA PHE A 71 -8.74 -3.62 11.97
C PHE A 71 -7.90 -3.41 13.22
N VAL A 72 -8.53 -3.11 14.36
CA VAL A 72 -7.81 -2.94 15.63
C VAL A 72 -8.07 -4.17 16.48
N ALA A 73 -7.01 -4.87 16.88
CA ALA A 73 -7.09 -6.00 17.79
C ALA A 73 -6.22 -5.72 19.01
N THR A 74 -6.80 -5.86 20.21
CA THR A 74 -6.08 -5.69 21.47
C THR A 74 -5.74 -7.02 22.11
N ARG A 75 -4.52 -7.13 22.62
CA ARG A 75 -4.04 -8.26 23.42
C ARG A 75 -3.65 -7.75 24.81
N LYS A 76 -3.08 -8.62 25.63
CA LYS A 76 -2.79 -8.29 27.04
C LYS A 76 -1.89 -7.06 27.21
N ASN A 77 -0.86 -6.92 26.37
CA ASN A 77 0.19 -5.90 26.53
C ASN A 77 0.31 -4.96 25.33
N ASP A 78 -0.27 -5.31 24.19
CA ASP A 78 -0.14 -4.56 22.94
C ASP A 78 -1.47 -4.51 22.18
N PHE A 79 -1.50 -3.66 21.17
CA PHE A 79 -2.54 -3.69 20.14
C PHE A 79 -1.89 -3.81 18.76
N ILE A 80 -2.66 -4.31 17.81
CA ILE A 80 -2.29 -4.40 16.41
C ILE A 80 -3.31 -3.60 15.61
N VAL A 81 -2.82 -2.79 14.67
CA VAL A 81 -3.63 -2.24 13.58
C VAL A 81 -3.25 -2.97 12.32
N PHE A 82 -4.20 -3.69 11.74
CA PHE A 82 -4.07 -4.29 10.42
C PHE A 82 -4.85 -3.42 9.41
N GLY A 83 -4.17 -3.01 8.35
CA GLY A 83 -4.72 -2.22 7.27
C GLY A 83 -4.97 -3.06 6.03
N LEU A 84 -6.07 -2.78 5.34
CA LEU A 84 -6.36 -3.27 4.00
C LEU A 84 -6.84 -2.11 3.11
N ASN A 85 -6.15 -1.84 2.00
CA ASN A 85 -6.61 -0.91 0.97
C ASN A 85 -7.17 -1.67 -0.24
N VAL A 86 -8.40 -1.36 -0.63
CA VAL A 86 -9.10 -1.98 -1.78
C VAL A 86 -9.53 -0.94 -2.82
N GLU A 87 -8.59 -0.09 -3.22
CA GLU A 87 -8.80 0.88 -4.30
C GLU A 87 -9.07 0.17 -5.64
N GLY A 88 -10.18 0.50 -6.30
CA GLY A 88 -10.60 -0.12 -7.55
C GLY A 88 -9.57 0.10 -8.66
N GLY A 89 -9.27 -0.97 -9.42
CA GLY A 89 -8.33 -0.92 -10.54
C GLY A 89 -6.85 -1.11 -10.16
N ALA A 90 -6.55 -1.31 -8.87
CA ALA A 90 -5.22 -1.66 -8.38
C ALA A 90 -5.25 -2.92 -7.50
N PRO A 91 -4.15 -3.68 -7.39
CA PRO A 91 -4.05 -4.77 -6.42
C PRO A 91 -4.28 -4.25 -4.99
N PRO A 92 -4.96 -5.03 -4.12
CA PRO A 92 -5.13 -4.64 -2.73
C PRO A 92 -3.78 -4.56 -2.02
N LEU A 93 -3.68 -3.65 -1.05
CA LEU A 93 -2.49 -3.53 -0.20
C LEU A 93 -2.82 -3.93 1.22
N THR A 94 -1.88 -4.58 1.89
CA THR A 94 -1.98 -4.93 3.31
C THR A 94 -0.74 -4.48 4.05
N PHE A 95 -0.93 -3.92 5.23
CA PHE A 95 0.15 -3.50 6.12
C PHE A 95 -0.34 -3.65 7.55
N TRP A 96 0.58 -3.84 8.49
CA TRP A 96 0.22 -3.89 9.89
C TRP A 96 1.34 -3.30 10.74
N TRP A 97 0.95 -2.75 11.89
CA TRP A 97 1.88 -2.32 12.91
C TRP A 97 1.26 -2.60 14.29
N SER A 98 2.10 -2.51 15.32
CA SER A 98 1.70 -2.76 16.71
C SER A 98 2.46 -1.85 17.65
N ALA A 99 1.85 -1.51 18.78
CA ALA A 99 2.48 -0.77 19.85
C ALA A 99 1.95 -1.21 21.22
N GLU A 100 2.59 -0.71 22.29
CA GLU A 100 2.19 -1.01 23.66
C GLU A 100 0.78 -0.48 23.95
N LEU A 101 -0.04 -1.34 24.56
CA LEU A 101 -1.43 -1.03 24.84
C LEU A 101 -1.56 0.02 25.96
N LYS A 102 -0.65 -0.02 26.93
CA LYS A 102 -0.67 0.89 28.08
C LYS A 102 -0.57 2.35 27.61
N ASP A 103 0.47 2.67 26.86
CA ASP A 103 0.71 4.03 26.36
C ASP A 103 -0.42 4.51 25.44
N ALA A 104 -0.96 3.61 24.62
CA ALA A 104 -2.09 3.94 23.74
C ALA A 104 -3.37 4.25 24.53
N LEU A 105 -3.65 3.51 25.61
CA LEU A 105 -4.79 3.77 26.48
C LEU A 105 -4.63 5.08 27.26
N GLU A 106 -3.44 5.38 27.80
CA GLU A 106 -3.15 6.65 28.46
C GLU A 106 -3.43 7.83 27.52
N GLN A 107 -2.96 7.74 26.26
CA GLN A 107 -3.16 8.77 25.24
C GLN A 107 -4.62 8.90 24.76
N ALA A 108 -5.30 7.79 24.50
CA ALA A 108 -6.62 7.80 23.88
C ALA A 108 -7.78 7.94 24.88
N CYS A 109 -7.59 7.49 26.13
CA CYS A 109 -8.62 7.45 27.16
C CYS A 109 -8.44 8.50 28.27
N ASN A 110 -7.31 9.23 28.31
CA ASN A 110 -6.91 10.13 29.41
C ASN A 110 -6.85 9.41 30.76
N LEU A 111 -6.22 8.23 30.78
CA LEU A 111 -6.01 7.40 31.98
C LEU A 111 -4.70 7.73 32.70
#